data_AF-A0A1T1BW23-F1
#
_entry.id   AF-A0A1T1BW23-F1
#
_cell.length_a   1.000
_cell.length_b   1.000
_cell.length_c   1.000
_cell.angle_alpha   90.00
_cell.angle_beta   90.00
_cell.angle_gamma   90.00
#
_symmetry.space_group_name_H-M   'P 1'
#
loop_
_entity.id
_entity.type
_entity.pdbx_description
1 polymer ?
#
loop_
_entity_poly.entity_id
_entity_poly.type
_entity_poly.pdbx_seq_one_letter_code
_entity_poly.pdbx_strand_id
1 'polypeptide(L)'
;MKKTLVITTILFCLQLVICQQKPKENQEKEASNKSVKLQKIKIPNKWIGKYSTYFSYGKIGGENAGWNLDIEISNDSIIATGDGYQIGFKDLLTTKENDNELVLNHLKNLNGYKLGAKMNPEFILIEDKGKYFIKTKWIDNDIVTKPKKLGYEIIKQ
;
A
#
# COMPACT_ATOMS: atom_id res chain seq x y z
N MET A 1 70.09 -41.57 49.50
CA MET A 1 69.49 -41.21 48.18
C MET A 1 68.54 -40.03 48.43
N LYS A 2 68.97 -38.77 48.60
CA LYS A 2 69.34 -37.73 47.60
C LYS A 2 68.40 -37.74 46.38
N LYS A 3 67.28 -37.00 46.44
CA LYS A 3 67.04 -35.60 46.00
C LYS A 3 67.03 -35.45 44.47
N THR A 4 65.91 -35.02 43.88
CA THR A 4 65.67 -33.64 43.37
C THR A 4 64.56 -33.62 42.30
N LEU A 5 63.53 -32.82 42.59
CA LEU A 5 62.70 -31.96 41.73
C LEU A 5 63.02 -31.89 40.23
N VAL A 6 62.00 -32.02 39.37
CA VAL A 6 61.81 -31.14 38.19
C VAL A 6 60.29 -30.99 37.93
N ILE A 7 59.79 -29.77 38.12
CA ILE A 7 58.53 -29.26 37.58
C ILE A 7 58.90 -28.63 36.24
N THR A 8 58.31 -29.10 35.13
CA THR A 8 58.38 -28.38 33.85
C THR A 8 57.00 -28.31 33.22
N THR A 9 56.46 -27.10 33.31
CA THR A 9 55.47 -26.44 32.47
C THR A 9 55.57 -26.86 30.99
N ILE A 10 54.44 -27.13 30.34
CA ILE A 10 54.14 -26.65 28.97
C ILE A 10 52.62 -26.44 28.86
N LEU A 11 52.29 -25.17 29.02
CA LEU A 11 51.11 -24.47 28.55
C LEU A 11 51.35 -24.19 27.07
N PHE A 12 50.60 -24.79 26.13
CA PHE A 12 50.36 -24.24 24.79
C PHE A 12 49.48 -25.21 23.98
N CYS A 13 48.25 -24.78 23.65
CA CYS A 13 47.61 -24.99 22.34
C CYS A 13 46.20 -24.39 22.39
N LEU A 14 46.16 -23.05 22.49
CA LEU A 14 45.06 -22.25 22.00
C LEU A 14 45.19 -22.23 20.47
N GLN A 15 44.54 -23.17 19.78
CA GLN A 15 44.47 -23.10 18.32
C GLN A 15 43.45 -22.04 17.92
N LEU A 16 44.01 -20.86 17.64
CA LEU A 16 43.41 -19.75 16.93
C LEU A 16 42.83 -20.23 15.59
N VAL A 17 41.52 -20.43 15.55
CA VAL A 17 40.76 -20.38 14.30
C VAL A 17 40.65 -18.90 13.91
N ILE A 18 41.66 -18.42 13.18
CA ILE A 18 41.57 -17.16 12.44
C ILE A 18 40.75 -17.46 11.18
N CYS A 19 39.43 -17.41 11.30
CA CYS A 19 38.58 -17.31 10.13
C CYS A 19 38.56 -15.83 9.74
N GLN A 20 39.12 -15.57 8.55
CA GLN A 20 39.20 -14.26 7.92
C GLN A 20 37.83 -13.60 7.86
N GLN A 21 37.57 -12.61 8.72
CA GLN A 21 36.57 -11.60 8.43
C GLN A 21 37.12 -10.73 7.29
N LYS A 22 36.87 -11.16 6.05
CA LYS A 22 36.81 -10.22 4.93
C LYS A 22 35.70 -9.22 5.26
N PRO A 23 35.96 -7.90 5.33
CA PRO A 23 34.88 -6.97 5.12
C PRO A 23 34.38 -7.21 3.70
N LYS A 24 33.15 -7.71 3.57
CA LYS A 24 32.42 -7.62 2.32
C LYS A 24 32.14 -6.14 2.10
N GLU A 25 33.04 -5.52 1.36
CA GLU A 25 32.76 -4.37 0.49
C GLU A 25 31.63 -4.80 -0.46
N ASN A 26 30.40 -4.69 0.03
CA ASN A 26 29.22 -4.82 -0.80
C ASN A 26 28.88 -3.42 -1.29
N GLN A 27 29.50 -3.10 -2.43
CA GLN A 27 28.90 -2.39 -3.55
C GLN A 27 27.61 -1.63 -3.18
N GLU A 28 27.79 -0.33 -2.94
CA GLU A 28 26.79 0.67 -3.32
C GLU A 28 26.32 0.30 -4.73
N LYS A 29 25.16 -0.36 -4.81
CA LYS A 29 24.32 -0.25 -5.98
C LYS A 29 23.96 1.23 -6.03
N GLU A 30 24.65 1.96 -6.88
CA GLU A 30 24.14 3.18 -7.49
C GLU A 30 22.67 2.93 -7.78
N ALA A 31 21.82 3.54 -6.96
CA ALA A 31 20.44 3.77 -7.32
C ALA A 31 20.54 4.61 -8.57
N SER A 32 20.48 3.92 -9.72
CA SER A 32 20.22 4.52 -11.01
C SER A 32 19.04 5.44 -10.78
N ASN A 33 19.33 6.74 -10.68
CA ASN A 33 18.39 7.84 -10.75
C ASN A 33 17.85 7.84 -12.18
N LYS A 34 17.12 6.77 -12.53
CA LYS A 34 16.16 6.80 -13.61
C LYS A 34 15.05 7.67 -13.07
N SER A 35 15.24 8.98 -13.21
CA SER A 35 14.21 9.99 -13.11
C SER A 35 13.03 9.46 -13.93
N VAL A 36 12.09 8.85 -13.22
CA VAL A 36 10.81 8.46 -13.79
C VAL A 36 10.18 9.80 -14.10
N LYS A 37 10.32 10.25 -15.35
CA LYS A 37 9.49 11.32 -15.88
C LYS A 37 8.07 10.85 -15.63
N LEU A 38 7.46 11.38 -14.57
CA LEU A 38 6.03 11.27 -14.33
C LEU A 38 5.38 11.86 -15.57
N GLN A 39 4.96 10.97 -16.47
CA GLN A 39 4.17 11.39 -17.62
C GLN A 39 2.94 12.06 -17.02
N LYS A 40 2.74 13.33 -17.38
CA LYS A 40 1.58 14.08 -16.94
C LYS A 40 0.35 13.37 -17.54
N ILE A 41 -0.33 12.58 -16.71
CA ILE A 41 -1.51 11.83 -17.13
C ILE A 41 -2.60 12.85 -17.41
N LYS A 42 -2.99 13.01 -18.67
CA LYS A 42 -4.11 13.88 -19.04
C LYS A 42 -5.41 13.14 -18.72
N ILE A 43 -6.00 13.44 -17.57
CA ILE A 43 -7.26 12.84 -17.12
C ILE A 43 -8.43 13.48 -17.89
N PRO A 44 -9.35 12.70 -18.48
CA PRO A 44 -10.53 13.26 -19.15
C PRO A 44 -11.41 14.07 -18.18
N ASN A 45 -11.89 15.22 -18.64
CA ASN A 45 -12.70 16.14 -17.83
C ASN A 45 -13.94 15.49 -17.20
N LYS A 46 -14.54 14.47 -17.84
CA LYS A 46 -15.72 13.76 -17.31
C LYS A 46 -15.46 13.13 -15.93
N TRP A 47 -14.21 12.76 -15.65
CA TRP A 47 -13.81 12.11 -14.41
C TRP A 47 -13.38 13.08 -13.31
N ILE A 48 -13.09 14.34 -13.64
CA ILE A 48 -12.70 15.35 -12.65
C ILE A 48 -13.85 15.56 -11.68
N GLY A 49 -13.55 15.57 -10.39
CA GLY A 49 -14.53 15.74 -9.31
C GLY A 49 -14.14 15.00 -8.03
N LYS A 50 -15.02 15.13 -7.03
CA LYS A 50 -14.92 14.40 -5.76
C LYS A 50 -15.99 13.34 -5.70
N TYR A 51 -15.60 12.14 -5.29
CA TYR A 51 -16.48 10.97 -5.22
C TYR A 51 -16.44 10.41 -3.81
N SER A 52 -17.61 10.16 -3.23
CA SER A 52 -17.71 9.70 -1.85
C SER A 52 -18.73 8.57 -1.70
N THR A 53 -18.40 7.58 -0.88
CA THR A 53 -19.33 6.51 -0.47
C THR A 53 -19.01 6.02 0.92
N TYR A 54 -20.01 5.49 1.61
CA TYR A 54 -19.88 4.93 2.95
C TYR A 54 -20.17 3.43 2.93
N PHE A 55 -19.25 2.65 3.48
CA PHE A 55 -19.38 1.22 3.63
C PHE A 55 -19.72 0.90 5.08
N SER A 56 -20.95 0.45 5.32
CA SER A 56 -21.44 0.13 6.67
C SER A 56 -21.26 -1.35 7.02
N TYR A 57 -20.71 -1.61 8.20
CA TYR A 57 -20.74 -2.92 8.88
C TYR A 57 -21.98 -3.09 9.77
N GLY A 58 -22.92 -2.14 9.75
CA GLY A 58 -24.06 -2.11 10.67
C GLY A 58 -23.68 -1.58 12.05
N LYS A 59 -24.35 -2.06 13.10
CA LYS A 59 -24.12 -1.62 14.47
C LYS A 59 -23.18 -2.58 15.21
N ILE A 60 -22.10 -2.05 15.78
CA ILE A 60 -21.17 -2.77 16.66
C ILE A 60 -21.16 -2.03 18.00
N GLY A 61 -21.50 -2.71 19.09
CA GLY A 61 -21.59 -2.06 20.41
C GLY A 61 -22.68 -0.97 20.51
N GLY A 62 -23.68 -0.99 19.62
CA GLY A 62 -24.74 0.03 19.55
C GLY A 62 -24.41 1.23 18.66
N GLU A 63 -23.17 1.36 18.20
CA GLU A 63 -22.71 2.45 17.32
C GLU A 63 -22.60 1.98 15.86
N ASN A 64 -22.80 2.90 14.92
CA ASN A 64 -22.65 2.59 13.50
C ASN A 64 -21.16 2.40 13.16
N ALA A 65 -20.79 1.19 12.76
CA ALA A 65 -19.47 0.87 12.28
C ALA A 65 -19.43 0.90 10.75
N GLY A 66 -18.34 1.43 10.21
CA GLY A 66 -18.13 1.56 8.78
C GLY A 66 -17.02 2.55 8.48
N TRP A 67 -16.77 2.76 7.19
CA TRP A 67 -15.72 3.65 6.73
C TRP A 67 -16.15 4.39 5.46
N ASN A 68 -15.62 5.59 5.29
CA ASN A 68 -15.82 6.43 4.12
C ASN A 68 -14.68 6.17 3.12
N LEU A 69 -15.04 6.07 1.85
CA LEU A 69 -14.10 6.16 0.74
C LEU A 69 -14.33 7.48 0.01
N ASP A 70 -13.31 8.31 -0.01
CA ASP A 70 -13.26 9.54 -0.78
C ASP A 70 -12.21 9.44 -1.88
N ILE A 71 -12.59 9.78 -3.11
CA ILE A 71 -11.68 9.85 -4.27
C ILE A 71 -11.77 11.25 -4.84
N GLU A 72 -10.64 11.96 -4.86
CA GLU A 72 -10.51 13.28 -5.48
C GLU A 72 -9.69 13.15 -6.77
N ILE A 73 -10.33 13.49 -7.89
CA ILE A 73 -9.73 13.46 -9.22
C ILE A 73 -9.58 14.90 -9.70
N SER A 74 -8.35 15.34 -9.88
CA SER A 74 -7.99 16.63 -10.45
C SER A 74 -7.33 16.47 -11.82
N ASN A 75 -6.89 17.56 -12.44
CA ASN A 75 -6.14 17.51 -13.71
C ASN A 75 -4.76 16.84 -13.56
N ASP A 76 -4.18 16.90 -12.37
CA ASP A 76 -2.77 16.57 -12.14
C ASP A 76 -2.58 15.40 -11.16
N SER A 77 -3.62 15.00 -10.42
CA SER A 77 -3.53 13.97 -9.39
C SER A 77 -4.86 13.27 -9.14
N ILE A 78 -4.75 12.04 -8.64
CA ILE A 78 -5.87 11.26 -8.11
C ILE A 78 -5.50 10.82 -6.70
N ILE A 79 -6.29 11.21 -5.72
CA ILE A 79 -6.09 10.87 -4.31
C ILE A 79 -7.27 10.05 -3.83
N ALA A 80 -7.01 8.88 -3.23
CA ALA A 80 -8.01 8.12 -2.50
C ALA A 80 -7.73 8.18 -1.00
N THR A 81 -8.79 8.35 -0.21
CA THR A 81 -8.74 8.36 1.25
C THR A 81 -9.79 7.39 1.77
N GLY A 82 -9.38 6.49 2.66
CA GLY A 82 -10.29 5.64 3.42
C GLY A 82 -10.19 5.98 4.89
N ASP A 83 -11.31 6.27 5.53
CA ASP A 83 -11.35 6.67 6.94
C ASP A 83 -12.56 6.09 7.67
N GLY A 84 -12.32 5.41 8.79
CA GLY A 84 -13.35 4.89 9.67
C GLY A 84 -12.95 3.63 10.42
N TYR A 85 -13.92 2.77 10.72
CA TYR A 85 -13.73 1.59 11.55
C TYR A 85 -12.64 0.67 10.97
N GLN A 86 -11.50 0.59 11.67
CA GLN A 86 -10.32 -0.20 11.33
C GLN A 86 -9.69 0.12 9.96
N ILE A 87 -10.08 1.22 9.31
CA ILE A 87 -9.59 1.65 8.00
C ILE A 87 -9.04 3.06 8.11
N GLY A 88 -7.83 3.26 7.61
CA GLY A 88 -7.13 4.54 7.62
C GLY A 88 -6.02 4.58 6.59
N PHE A 89 -6.28 5.17 5.43
CA PHE A 89 -5.28 5.32 4.36
C PHE A 89 -5.47 6.61 3.58
N LYS A 90 -4.37 7.07 2.97
CA LYS A 90 -4.37 8.10 1.94
C LYS A 90 -3.35 7.75 0.88
N ASP A 91 -3.83 7.49 -0.33
CA ASP A 91 -3.03 6.98 -1.44
C ASP A 91 -3.09 7.92 -2.65
N LEU A 92 -1.93 8.07 -3.30
CA LEU A 92 -1.81 8.65 -4.63
C LEU A 92 -2.00 7.52 -5.64
N LEU A 93 -2.87 7.75 -6.62
CA LEU A 93 -3.21 6.76 -7.64
C LEU A 93 -2.74 7.19 -9.04
N THR A 94 -2.52 6.21 -9.90
CA THR A 94 -2.45 6.37 -11.36
C THR A 94 -3.73 5.88 -11.99
N THR A 95 -3.95 6.24 -13.25
CA THR A 95 -5.14 5.82 -13.97
C THR A 95 -4.86 5.31 -15.38
N LYS A 96 -5.73 4.40 -15.83
CA LYS A 96 -5.93 4.04 -17.23
C LYS A 96 -7.43 4.02 -17.53
N GLU A 97 -7.84 4.76 -18.56
CA GLU A 97 -9.23 4.74 -19.02
C GLU A 97 -9.46 3.55 -19.96
N ASN A 98 -10.58 2.86 -19.75
CA ASN A 98 -11.12 1.82 -20.60
C ASN A 98 -12.62 2.12 -20.81
N ASP A 99 -12.96 2.86 -21.87
CA ASP A 99 -14.33 3.26 -22.21
C ASP A 99 -15.06 4.02 -21.08
N ASN A 100 -15.96 3.33 -20.39
CA ASN A 100 -16.78 3.84 -19.29
C ASN A 100 -16.18 3.53 -17.92
N GLU A 101 -14.99 2.92 -17.88
CA GLU A 101 -14.27 2.58 -16.67
C GLU A 101 -12.98 3.40 -16.56
N LEU A 102 -12.73 3.92 -15.36
CA LEU A 102 -11.47 4.51 -14.96
C LEU A 102 -10.79 3.56 -13.97
N VAL A 103 -9.75 2.87 -14.44
CA VAL A 103 -9.00 1.91 -13.62
C VAL A 103 -7.96 2.67 -12.80
N LEU A 104 -8.11 2.65 -11.49
CA LEU A 104 -7.26 3.37 -10.54
C LEU A 104 -6.30 2.39 -9.86
N ASN A 105 -5.01 2.59 -10.08
CA ASN A 105 -3.95 1.74 -9.53
C ASN A 105 -3.13 2.51 -8.51
N HIS A 106 -2.76 1.83 -7.43
CA HIS A 106 -1.86 2.38 -6.42
C HIS A 106 -0.56 2.90 -7.07
N LEU A 107 -0.22 4.16 -6.83
CA LEU A 107 1.10 4.72 -7.19
C LEU A 107 2.00 4.80 -5.96
N LYS A 108 1.48 5.38 -4.89
CA LYS A 108 2.25 5.67 -3.68
C LYS A 108 1.33 5.90 -2.48
N ASN A 109 1.66 5.28 -1.35
CA ASN A 109 1.05 5.63 -0.07
C ASN A 109 1.55 7.00 0.41
N LEU A 110 0.62 7.89 0.76
CA LEU A 110 0.92 9.20 1.33
C LEU A 110 0.81 9.17 2.86
N ASN A 111 -0.14 8.42 3.41
CA ASN A 111 -0.31 8.21 4.85
C ASN A 111 -1.12 6.93 5.13
N GLY A 112 -1.04 6.39 6.36
CA GLY A 112 -1.87 5.27 6.83
C GLY A 112 -1.19 3.90 6.78
N TYR A 113 -2.01 2.83 6.73
CA TYR A 113 -1.53 1.45 6.84
C TYR A 113 -0.63 0.99 5.67
N LYS A 114 0.24 -0.01 5.94
CA LYS A 114 1.12 -0.65 4.94
C LYS A 114 0.49 -1.80 4.15
N LEU A 115 -0.75 -2.20 4.45
CA LEU A 115 -1.38 -3.41 3.88
C LEU A 115 -1.90 -3.20 2.44
N GLY A 116 -2.26 -1.96 2.05
CA GLY A 116 -2.84 -1.64 0.74
C GLY A 116 -1.89 -1.75 -0.44
N ALA A 117 -0.57 -1.63 -0.20
CA ALA A 117 0.45 -1.55 -1.25
C ALA A 117 0.55 -2.78 -2.18
N LYS A 118 -0.12 -3.89 -1.85
CA LYS A 118 -0.13 -5.12 -2.65
C LYS A 118 -1.34 -5.25 -3.59
N MET A 119 -2.29 -4.32 -3.58
CA MET A 119 -3.50 -4.41 -4.41
C MET A 119 -3.34 -3.75 -5.79
N ASN A 120 -3.74 -4.47 -6.83
CA ASN A 120 -3.70 -4.01 -8.23
C ASN A 120 -4.80 -4.72 -9.06
N PRO A 121 -5.80 -4.01 -9.64
CA PRO A 121 -6.11 -2.60 -9.44
C PRO A 121 -6.65 -2.34 -8.03
N GLU A 122 -6.58 -1.08 -7.58
CA GLU A 122 -7.06 -0.68 -6.27
C GLU A 122 -8.55 -0.33 -6.30
N PHE A 123 -8.96 0.42 -7.33
CA PHE A 123 -10.35 0.78 -7.57
C PHE A 123 -10.67 0.78 -9.07
N ILE A 124 -11.93 0.52 -9.42
CA ILE A 124 -12.47 0.73 -10.77
C ILE A 124 -13.70 1.62 -10.64
N LEU A 125 -13.60 2.85 -11.11
CA LEU A 125 -14.70 3.81 -11.13
C LEU A 125 -15.44 3.66 -12.47
N ILE A 126 -16.76 3.50 -12.41
CA ILE A 126 -17.60 3.21 -13.57
C ILE A 126 -18.67 4.28 -13.66
N GLU A 127 -18.89 4.82 -14.86
CA GLU A 127 -20.00 5.73 -15.15
C GLU A 127 -21.06 4.98 -15.98
N ASP A 128 -22.31 5.08 -15.57
CA ASP A 128 -23.47 4.58 -16.31
C ASP A 128 -24.62 5.58 -16.19
N LYS A 129 -24.89 6.31 -17.28
CA LYS A 129 -26.03 7.23 -17.43
C LYS A 129 -26.10 8.30 -16.35
N GLY A 130 -24.95 8.91 -16.02
CA GLY A 130 -24.80 9.96 -15.02
C GLY A 130 -24.71 9.45 -13.57
N LYS A 131 -24.72 8.13 -13.36
CA LYS A 131 -24.48 7.51 -12.04
C LYS A 131 -23.10 6.90 -12.00
N TYR A 132 -22.51 6.88 -10.81
CA TYR A 132 -21.16 6.38 -10.60
C TYR A 132 -21.15 5.17 -9.67
N PHE A 133 -20.29 4.22 -9.98
CA PHE A 133 -20.10 3.00 -9.21
C PHE A 133 -18.62 2.73 -8.98
N ILE A 134 -18.29 2.09 -7.87
CA ILE A 134 -16.95 1.71 -7.50
C ILE A 134 -16.86 0.21 -7.26
N LYS A 135 -15.86 -0.43 -7.87
CA LYS A 135 -15.44 -1.79 -7.53
C LYS A 135 -14.09 -1.71 -6.83
N THR A 136 -13.93 -2.49 -5.77
CA THR A 136 -12.66 -2.61 -5.06
C THR A 136 -12.58 -3.93 -4.31
N LYS A 137 -11.36 -4.41 -4.07
CA LYS A 137 -11.07 -5.57 -3.21
C LYS A 137 -10.96 -5.21 -1.73
N TRP A 138 -10.97 -3.92 -1.40
CA TRP A 138 -10.93 -3.42 -0.01
C TRP A 138 -12.20 -3.71 0.79
N ILE A 139 -13.31 -3.96 0.11
CA ILE A 139 -14.60 -4.14 0.78
C ILE A 139 -14.71 -5.57 1.28
N ASP A 140 -14.79 -5.69 2.61
CA ASP A 140 -15.04 -6.97 3.29
C ASP A 140 -16.44 -7.51 2.97
N ASN A 141 -16.59 -8.83 3.02
CA ASN A 141 -17.86 -9.53 2.89
C ASN A 141 -18.86 -9.14 3.99
N ASP A 142 -18.35 -8.68 5.14
CA ASP A 142 -19.13 -8.25 6.30
C ASP A 142 -19.81 -6.89 6.10
N ILE A 143 -19.52 -6.16 5.02
CA ILE A 143 -20.25 -4.95 4.68
C ILE A 143 -21.72 -5.29 4.37
N VAL A 144 -22.60 -4.57 5.06
CA VAL A 144 -24.06 -4.72 4.99
C VAL A 144 -24.59 -4.06 3.72
N THR A 145 -24.01 -2.93 3.32
CA THR A 145 -24.31 -2.29 2.03
C THR A 145 -24.01 -3.28 0.91
N LYS A 146 -24.98 -3.66 0.08
CA LYS A 146 -24.72 -4.61 -1.02
C LYS A 146 -24.40 -3.88 -2.33
N PRO A 147 -23.45 -4.40 -3.13
CA PRO A 147 -23.16 -3.82 -4.42
C PRO A 147 -24.35 -4.01 -5.37
N LYS A 148 -24.53 -3.05 -6.27
CA LYS A 148 -25.38 -3.20 -7.46
C LYS A 148 -24.61 -3.97 -8.54
N LYS A 149 -25.25 -4.21 -9.70
CA LYS A 149 -24.65 -4.92 -10.84
C LYS A 149 -23.27 -4.38 -11.25
N LEU A 150 -23.07 -3.07 -11.15
CA LEU A 150 -21.82 -2.39 -11.55
C LEU A 150 -20.85 -2.15 -10.38
N GLY A 151 -21.21 -2.51 -9.15
CA GLY A 151 -20.43 -2.22 -7.94
C GLY A 151 -21.21 -1.41 -6.93
N TYR A 152 -20.51 -0.84 -5.96
CA TYR A 152 -21.10 0.01 -4.93
C TYR A 152 -21.38 1.38 -5.52
N GLU A 153 -22.52 1.97 -5.20
CA GLU A 153 -22.80 3.33 -5.62
C GLU A 153 -21.84 4.30 -4.93
N ILE A 154 -21.31 5.25 -5.71
CA ILE A 154 -20.44 6.31 -5.23
C ILE A 154 -20.98 7.63 -5.77
N ILE A 155 -21.09 8.63 -4.90
CA ILE A 155 -21.72 9.91 -5.22
C ILE A 155 -20.65 10.88 -5.69
N LYS A 156 -20.82 11.44 -6.88
CA LYS A 156 -20.02 12.56 -7.35
C LYS A 156 -20.61 13.87 -6.80
N GLN A 157 -19.81 14.68 -6.12
CA GLN A 157 -20.16 16.00 -5.57
C GLN A 157 -20.00 17.11 -6.61
#